data_AF-A0A7K2Q2X8-F1
#
_entry.id   AF-A0A7K2Q2X8-F1
#
_cell.length_a   1.000
_cell.length_b   1.000
_cell.length_c   1.000
_cell.angle_alpha   90.00
_cell.angle_beta   90.00
_cell.angle_gamma   90.00
#
_symmetry.space_group_name_H-M   'P 1'
#
loop_
_entity.id
_entity.type
_entity.pdbx_description
1 polymer ?
#
loop_
_entity_poly.entity_id
_entity_poly.type
_entity_poly.pdbx_seq_one_letter_code
_entity_poly.pdbx_strand_id
1 'polypeptide(L)'
;MNTSRMRSTAAAALGSAALLAALLSATGRAPAPPPPSGSAARIPACGEHTGSAACSAYGPAARLGGGTVRTYGEYQGGIPKALGISLTAPAVSGLPTSEATDGKHCYDADADGHVDGMHECVGGHSLELALPATPAASAGVPFQWVLFNWNPHGHNPHGRYDVAHFDVHFYLVPKEVRTAIRTGGCALLIACDQLAAAGKPVPAAYLPAGYPASSPQTAEGAMGAHLDSRPPTTGTLSGQTFIYGAYAGDLIF
;
A
#
# COMPACT_ATOMS: atom_id res chain seq x y z
N MET A 1 -31.96 26.25 73.11
CA MET A 1 -31.11 25.21 72.49
C MET A 1 -30.52 25.81 71.21
N ASN A 2 -29.43 26.57 71.12
CA ASN A 2 -28.16 26.76 71.84
C ASN A 2 -27.37 25.50 72.24
N THR A 3 -26.03 25.59 72.01
CA THR A 3 -24.91 24.67 72.28
C THR A 3 -24.90 23.33 71.52
N SER A 4 -23.77 22.73 71.10
CA SER A 4 -22.32 23.08 71.09
C SER A 4 -21.70 22.44 69.80
N ARG A 5 -20.82 23.04 68.99
CA ARG A 5 -19.42 23.52 69.18
C ARG A 5 -18.41 22.45 69.62
N MET A 6 -17.20 22.58 69.05
CA MET A 6 -15.88 21.98 69.42
C MET A 6 -15.48 20.67 68.71
N ARG A 7 -14.21 20.43 68.30
CA ARG A 7 -13.01 21.31 68.21
C ARG A 7 -11.86 20.63 67.44
N SER A 8 -10.97 21.44 66.83
CA SER A 8 -9.48 21.26 66.77
C SER A 8 -8.93 19.99 66.06
N THR A 9 -7.67 19.81 65.64
CA THR A 9 -6.40 20.60 65.57
C THR A 9 -5.49 19.91 64.51
N ALA A 10 -4.38 20.45 63.98
CA ALA A 10 -3.65 21.70 64.19
C ALA A 10 -2.98 22.19 62.88
N ALA A 11 -2.34 23.36 62.95
CA ALA A 11 -1.39 23.93 62.00
C ALA A 11 0.03 23.35 62.15
N ALA A 12 0.82 23.42 61.07
CA ALA A 12 2.29 23.51 61.11
C ALA A 12 2.77 24.26 59.85
N ALA A 13 3.79 25.10 60.00
CA ALA A 13 4.36 25.92 58.93
C ALA A 13 5.89 25.80 58.91
N LEU A 14 6.52 26.40 57.90
CA LEU A 14 7.96 26.63 57.72
C LEU A 14 8.80 25.43 57.27
N GLY A 15 9.76 25.69 56.38
CA GLY A 15 10.75 24.69 55.95
C GLY A 15 11.36 24.94 54.57
N SER A 16 12.07 26.07 54.38
CA SER A 16 12.94 26.22 53.20
C SER A 16 14.11 25.23 53.30
N ALA A 17 14.27 24.37 52.29
CA ALA A 17 15.46 23.55 52.12
C ALA A 17 15.96 23.69 50.68
N ALA A 18 17.05 24.44 50.49
CA ALA A 18 17.79 24.45 49.25
C ALA A 18 18.68 23.21 49.20
N LEU A 19 18.66 22.44 48.11
CA LEU A 19 19.71 21.47 47.83
C LEU A 19 20.13 21.46 46.36
N LEU A 20 21.44 21.25 46.21
CA LEU A 20 22.28 21.41 45.04
C LEU A 20 21.87 20.61 43.78
N ALA A 21 22.04 21.29 42.65
CA ALA A 21 22.78 20.87 41.46
C ALA A 21 22.66 19.41 40.94
N ALA A 22 22.12 19.30 39.73
CA ALA A 22 22.63 18.38 38.70
C ALA A 22 22.48 19.02 37.30
N LEU A 23 23.51 19.74 36.85
CA LEU A 23 23.64 20.15 35.44
C LEU A 23 24.00 18.91 34.62
N LEU A 24 23.00 18.16 34.15
CA LEU A 24 23.23 17.18 33.09
C LEU A 24 23.41 17.94 31.77
N SER A 25 24.68 18.10 31.37
CA SER A 25 25.06 18.48 30.02
C SER A 25 24.68 17.37 29.04
N ALA A 26 23.39 17.28 28.72
CA ALA A 26 22.90 16.43 27.66
C ALA A 26 23.37 17.01 26.32
N THR A 27 24.54 16.57 25.85
CA THR A 27 24.98 16.69 24.45
C THR A 27 24.16 15.76 23.52
N GLY A 28 22.86 15.66 23.78
CA GLY A 28 21.87 15.08 22.90
C GLY A 28 21.70 16.01 21.71
N ARG A 29 22.58 15.86 20.72
CA ARG A 29 22.40 16.49 19.41
C ARG A 29 21.05 16.02 18.90
N ALA A 30 20.10 16.95 18.77
CA ALA A 30 18.79 16.64 18.21
C ALA A 30 18.97 15.86 16.90
N PRO A 31 18.16 14.83 16.63
CA PRO A 31 18.25 14.10 15.36
C PRO A 31 18.19 15.12 14.23
N ALA A 32 19.16 15.06 13.33
CA ALA A 32 19.22 16.00 12.22
C ALA A 32 17.87 15.93 11.48
N PRO A 33 17.26 17.07 11.12
CA PRO A 33 16.04 17.03 10.33
C PRO A 33 16.32 16.20 9.08
N PRO A 34 15.36 15.36 8.63
CA PRO A 34 15.56 14.55 7.43
C PRO A 34 15.99 15.47 6.28
N PRO A 35 16.98 15.06 5.47
CA PRO A 35 17.48 15.91 4.39
C PRO A 35 16.31 16.32 3.50
N PRO A 36 16.26 17.58 3.03
CA PRO A 36 15.13 18.05 2.24
C PRO A 36 14.95 17.16 1.01
N SER A 37 13.77 16.56 0.89
CA SER A 37 13.36 15.76 -0.28
C SER A 37 13.39 16.63 -1.53
N GLY A 38 14.53 16.63 -2.23
CA GLY A 38 14.73 17.52 -3.37
C GLY A 38 16.08 17.42 -4.08
N SER A 39 17.09 16.74 -3.52
CA SER A 39 18.40 16.59 -4.18
C SER A 39 19.08 15.23 -3.93
N ALA A 40 18.34 14.14 -4.14
CA ALA A 40 19.00 12.89 -4.54
C ALA A 40 19.74 13.16 -5.86
N ALA A 41 20.99 12.71 -5.97
CA ALA A 41 21.77 12.89 -7.20
C ALA A 41 21.01 12.28 -8.37
N ARG A 42 20.67 13.09 -9.38
CA ARG A 42 19.86 12.63 -10.52
C ARG A 42 20.63 11.56 -11.29
N ILE A 43 20.20 10.31 -11.15
CA ILE A 43 20.69 9.20 -11.97
C ILE A 43 20.37 9.54 -13.43
N PRO A 44 21.36 9.51 -14.36
CA PRO A 44 21.15 9.91 -15.74
C PRO A 44 20.12 9.03 -16.44
N ALA A 45 19.47 9.57 -17.47
CA ALA A 45 18.52 8.78 -18.26
C ALA A 45 19.23 7.60 -18.96
N CYS A 46 18.57 6.45 -19.06
CA CYS A 46 19.10 5.31 -19.81
C CYS A 46 19.13 5.64 -21.32
N GLY A 47 20.34 5.75 -21.87
CA GLY A 47 20.58 5.75 -23.31
C GLY A 47 20.85 4.35 -23.86
N GLU A 48 20.98 4.24 -25.18
CA GLU A 48 21.18 2.96 -25.89
C GLU A 48 22.52 2.28 -25.56
N HIS A 49 23.50 3.03 -25.05
CA HIS A 49 24.87 2.57 -24.79
C HIS A 49 25.39 3.01 -23.39
N THR A 50 24.64 2.73 -22.33
CA THR A 50 25.06 3.09 -20.95
C THR A 50 26.22 2.24 -20.39
N GLY A 51 26.66 1.19 -21.10
CA GLY A 51 27.76 0.34 -20.65
C GLY A 51 27.45 -0.28 -19.28
N SER A 52 28.39 -0.17 -18.33
CA SER A 52 28.22 -0.59 -16.93
C SER A 52 27.60 0.48 -16.00
N ALA A 53 27.28 1.68 -16.52
CA ALA A 53 26.86 2.80 -15.70
C ALA A 53 25.46 2.60 -15.07
N ALA A 54 25.20 3.34 -13.99
CA ALA A 54 23.87 3.45 -13.41
C ALA A 54 23.01 4.42 -14.23
N CYS A 55 21.78 4.04 -14.57
CA CYS A 55 20.83 4.89 -15.29
C CYS A 55 19.38 4.68 -14.80
N SER A 56 18.52 5.66 -15.05
CA SER A 56 17.09 5.61 -14.75
C SER A 56 16.25 5.70 -16.03
N ALA A 57 15.13 5.01 -16.06
CA ALA A 57 14.12 5.13 -17.10
C ALA A 57 12.73 5.25 -16.47
N TYR A 58 11.79 5.86 -17.19
CA TYR A 58 10.46 6.13 -16.69
C TYR A 58 9.40 5.72 -17.71
N GLY A 59 8.26 5.22 -17.23
CA GLY A 59 7.08 5.02 -18.05
C GLY A 59 6.39 6.33 -18.42
N PRO A 60 5.35 6.26 -19.29
CA PRO A 60 4.43 7.37 -19.53
C PRO A 60 3.84 7.91 -18.23
N ALA A 61 3.59 9.22 -18.17
CA ALA A 61 2.98 9.86 -17.00
C ALA A 61 1.45 9.92 -17.11
N ALA A 62 0.77 9.47 -16.06
CA ALA A 62 -0.67 9.66 -15.88
C ALA A 62 -0.92 10.84 -14.93
N ARG A 63 -2.09 11.48 -15.05
CA ARG A 63 -2.56 12.47 -14.07
C ARG A 63 -2.99 11.77 -12.79
N LEU A 64 -2.66 12.36 -11.64
CA LEU A 64 -3.13 11.94 -10.33
C LEU A 64 -3.22 13.19 -9.44
N GLY A 65 -4.38 13.46 -8.86
CA GLY A 65 -4.62 14.68 -8.08
C GLY A 65 -4.20 15.96 -8.83
N GLY A 66 -3.50 16.85 -8.13
CA GLY A 66 -2.90 18.07 -8.70
C GLY A 66 -1.61 17.86 -9.49
N GLY A 67 -1.18 16.61 -9.74
CA GLY A 67 0.12 16.28 -10.32
C GLY A 67 0.10 15.05 -11.24
N THR A 68 1.20 14.31 -11.24
CA THR A 68 1.35 13.08 -12.04
C THR A 68 1.96 11.92 -11.26
N VAL A 69 1.65 10.72 -11.75
CA VAL A 69 2.19 9.43 -11.33
C VAL A 69 2.76 8.70 -12.54
N ARG A 70 3.86 7.97 -12.36
CA ARG A 70 4.43 7.07 -13.40
C ARG A 70 5.28 5.97 -12.79
N THR A 71 5.51 4.91 -13.55
CA THR A 71 6.55 3.92 -13.21
C THR A 71 7.95 4.50 -13.42
N TYR A 72 8.92 3.98 -12.69
CA TYR A 72 10.34 4.16 -12.96
C TYR A 72 11.10 2.84 -12.76
N GLY A 73 12.24 2.72 -13.43
CA GLY A 73 13.20 1.66 -13.22
C GLY A 73 14.60 2.24 -13.13
N GLU A 74 15.43 1.68 -12.26
CA GLU A 74 16.86 2.00 -12.16
C GLU A 74 17.66 0.76 -12.55
N TYR A 75 18.73 0.97 -13.32
CA TYR A 75 19.53 -0.09 -13.93
C TYR A 75 21.01 0.18 -13.69
N GLN A 76 21.81 -0.88 -13.62
CA GLN A 76 23.26 -0.81 -13.59
C GLN A 76 23.82 -1.90 -14.49
N GLY A 77 24.55 -1.53 -15.54
CA GLY A 77 25.04 -2.50 -16.52
C GLY A 77 23.92 -3.23 -17.29
N GLY A 78 22.79 -2.55 -17.50
CA GLY A 78 21.57 -3.14 -18.06
C GLY A 78 20.77 -4.02 -17.09
N ILE A 79 21.31 -4.38 -15.93
CA ILE A 79 20.62 -5.18 -14.93
C ILE A 79 19.69 -4.27 -14.10
N PRO A 80 18.38 -4.57 -13.99
CA PRO A 80 17.47 -3.80 -13.13
C PRO A 80 17.89 -3.91 -11.66
N LYS A 81 17.85 -2.78 -10.96
CA LYS A 81 18.18 -2.62 -9.53
C LYS A 81 17.00 -2.13 -8.71
N ALA A 82 16.13 -1.32 -9.31
CA ALA A 82 14.85 -0.93 -8.73
C ALA A 82 13.77 -0.87 -9.80
N LEU A 83 12.53 -1.14 -9.41
CA LEU A 83 11.32 -0.83 -10.15
C LEU A 83 10.34 -0.23 -9.13
N GLY A 84 9.63 0.84 -9.49
CA GLY A 84 8.75 1.51 -8.55
C GLY A 84 7.88 2.59 -9.17
N ILE A 85 7.23 3.37 -8.29
CA ILE A 85 6.36 4.49 -8.66
C ILE A 85 7.04 5.82 -8.31
N SER A 86 6.93 6.78 -9.22
CA SER A 86 7.38 8.16 -9.06
C SER A 86 6.16 9.08 -9.06
N LEU A 87 6.00 9.84 -7.98
CA LEU A 87 4.94 10.83 -7.78
C LEU A 87 5.56 12.23 -7.79
N THR A 88 4.92 13.18 -8.47
CA THR A 88 5.19 14.61 -8.21
C THR A 88 4.56 15.04 -6.90
N ALA A 89 5.16 15.96 -6.14
CA ALA A 89 4.62 16.40 -4.84
C ALA A 89 3.12 16.82 -4.86
N PRO A 90 2.59 17.52 -5.89
CA PRO A 90 1.15 17.83 -5.96
C PRO A 90 0.23 16.64 -6.23
N ALA A 91 0.76 15.46 -6.56
CA ALA A 91 -0.07 14.31 -6.96
C ALA A 91 -0.89 13.71 -5.82
N VAL A 92 -0.45 13.91 -4.56
CA VAL A 92 -1.18 13.48 -3.36
C VAL A 92 -2.15 14.55 -2.83
N SER A 93 -2.39 15.62 -3.59
CA SER A 93 -3.36 16.68 -3.27
C SER A 93 -4.52 16.65 -4.26
N GLY A 94 -5.75 16.84 -3.79
CA GLY A 94 -6.94 16.84 -4.66
C GLY A 94 -7.28 15.45 -5.24
N LEU A 95 -6.96 14.38 -4.50
CA LEU A 95 -7.45 13.03 -4.80
C LEU A 95 -8.96 12.92 -4.53
N PRO A 96 -9.69 12.00 -5.18
CA PRO A 96 -11.08 11.71 -4.84
C PRO A 96 -11.21 11.27 -3.38
N THR A 97 -12.22 11.78 -2.68
CA THR A 97 -12.53 11.42 -1.27
C THR A 97 -14.00 11.19 -0.99
N SER A 98 -14.93 11.48 -1.91
CA SER A 98 -16.36 11.15 -1.73
C SER A 98 -16.66 9.72 -2.16
N GLU A 99 -16.21 9.35 -3.35
CA GLU A 99 -16.41 8.02 -3.91
C GLU A 99 -15.34 7.05 -3.39
N ALA A 100 -15.76 5.86 -2.97
CA ALA A 100 -14.86 4.81 -2.53
C ALA A 100 -14.01 4.24 -3.67
N THR A 101 -14.61 4.10 -4.85
CA THR A 101 -14.01 3.46 -6.04
C THR A 101 -14.31 4.26 -7.31
N ASP A 102 -13.75 3.83 -8.44
CA ASP A 102 -14.11 4.33 -9.76
C ASP A 102 -15.29 3.58 -10.44
N GLY A 103 -15.97 2.68 -9.71
CA GLY A 103 -17.16 1.98 -10.17
C GLY A 103 -16.93 0.89 -11.22
N LYS A 104 -15.68 0.53 -11.56
CA LYS A 104 -15.38 -0.44 -12.64
C LYS A 104 -15.60 -1.91 -12.24
N HIS A 105 -15.52 -2.23 -10.96
CA HIS A 105 -15.51 -3.60 -10.45
C HIS A 105 -16.54 -3.76 -9.32
N CYS A 106 -17.81 -3.70 -9.70
CA CYS A 106 -18.94 -3.76 -8.78
C CYS A 106 -19.88 -4.94 -9.09
N TYR A 107 -20.62 -5.37 -8.07
CA TYR A 107 -21.65 -6.39 -8.17
C TYR A 107 -22.66 -6.23 -7.04
N ASP A 108 -23.93 -5.99 -7.39
CA ASP A 108 -25.10 -6.06 -6.50
C ASP A 108 -25.15 -7.44 -5.84
N ALA A 109 -24.71 -7.49 -4.59
CA ALA A 109 -24.38 -8.70 -3.84
C ALA A 109 -25.50 -9.09 -2.88
N ASP A 110 -26.33 -8.15 -2.45
CA ASP A 110 -27.54 -8.42 -1.64
C ASP A 110 -28.83 -8.53 -2.47
N ALA A 111 -28.77 -8.17 -3.76
CA ALA A 111 -29.86 -8.21 -4.74
C ALA A 111 -31.00 -7.21 -4.48
N ASP A 112 -30.72 -6.06 -3.85
CA ASP A 112 -31.70 -4.98 -3.66
C ASP A 112 -31.96 -4.13 -4.92
N GLY A 113 -31.10 -4.24 -5.95
CA GLY A 113 -31.20 -3.49 -7.21
C GLY A 113 -30.47 -2.15 -7.22
N HIS A 114 -29.66 -1.88 -6.20
CA HIS A 114 -28.72 -0.77 -6.09
C HIS A 114 -27.28 -1.30 -6.02
N VAL A 115 -26.31 -0.39 -5.97
CA VAL A 115 -24.89 -0.73 -5.83
C VAL A 115 -24.26 0.26 -4.86
N ASP A 116 -23.88 -0.21 -3.67
CA ASP A 116 -23.12 0.57 -2.70
C ASP A 116 -21.63 0.54 -3.04
N GLY A 117 -21.08 1.69 -3.42
CA GLY A 117 -19.66 1.85 -3.73
C GLY A 117 -18.68 1.41 -2.63
N MET A 118 -19.10 1.38 -1.36
CA MET A 118 -18.27 0.95 -0.22
C MET A 118 -18.29 -0.55 0.06
N HIS A 119 -19.39 -1.24 -0.28
CA HIS A 119 -19.62 -2.65 0.11
C HIS A 119 -19.70 -3.60 -1.10
N GLU A 120 -20.06 -3.06 -2.26
CA GLU A 120 -20.40 -3.79 -3.49
C GLU A 120 -19.52 -3.40 -4.69
N CYS A 121 -18.43 -2.68 -4.42
CA CYS A 121 -17.36 -2.40 -5.37
C CYS A 121 -15.98 -2.70 -4.74
N VAL A 122 -15.01 -3.08 -5.58
CA VAL A 122 -13.62 -3.37 -5.21
C VAL A 122 -12.62 -2.65 -6.12
N GLY A 123 -11.32 -2.67 -5.78
CA GLY A 123 -10.24 -2.07 -6.58
C GLY A 123 -10.07 -0.54 -6.51
N GLY A 124 -10.81 0.18 -5.67
CA GLY A 124 -10.58 1.61 -5.41
C GLY A 124 -10.63 2.50 -6.65
N HIS A 125 -9.83 3.57 -6.65
CA HIS A 125 -9.60 4.41 -7.84
C HIS A 125 -8.37 3.88 -8.60
N SER A 126 -8.60 3.20 -9.73
CA SER A 126 -7.58 2.42 -10.45
C SER A 126 -6.93 3.18 -11.62
N LEU A 127 -5.59 3.25 -11.63
CA LEU A 127 -4.76 3.66 -12.76
C LEU A 127 -3.85 2.51 -13.23
N GLU A 128 -3.94 2.15 -14.51
CA GLU A 128 -3.03 1.19 -15.13
C GLU A 128 -1.83 1.91 -15.76
N LEU A 129 -0.63 1.61 -15.26
CA LEU A 129 0.61 2.26 -15.66
C LEU A 129 1.51 1.29 -16.45
N ALA A 130 1.99 1.74 -17.61
CA ALA A 130 2.98 1.01 -18.39
C ALA A 130 4.37 1.08 -17.74
N LEU A 131 5.18 0.04 -17.92
CA LEU A 131 6.58 0.02 -17.47
C LEU A 131 7.47 0.94 -18.34
N PRO A 132 8.68 1.30 -17.88
CA PRO A 132 9.64 2.04 -18.69
C PRO A 132 10.06 1.26 -19.94
N ALA A 133 9.92 1.86 -21.12
CA ALA A 133 10.40 1.27 -22.34
C ALA A 133 11.95 1.35 -22.41
N THR A 134 12.64 0.26 -22.09
CA THR A 134 14.08 0.11 -22.38
C THR A 134 14.40 -1.31 -22.87
N PRO A 135 15.34 -1.48 -23.82
CA PRO A 135 15.82 -2.81 -24.22
C PRO A 135 16.52 -3.59 -23.09
N ALA A 136 17.01 -2.88 -22.07
CA ALA A 136 17.62 -3.47 -20.89
C ALA A 136 16.59 -3.99 -19.87
N ALA A 137 15.39 -3.41 -19.78
CA ALA A 137 14.28 -3.94 -18.97
C ALA A 137 13.82 -5.32 -19.44
N SER A 138 14.05 -5.67 -20.71
CA SER A 138 13.83 -7.01 -21.25
C SER A 138 14.75 -8.08 -20.63
N ALA A 139 15.76 -7.72 -19.84
CA ALA A 139 16.75 -8.63 -19.26
C ALA A 139 16.28 -9.39 -17.99
N GLY A 140 14.98 -9.65 -17.84
CA GLY A 140 14.47 -10.65 -16.89
C GLY A 140 13.71 -10.12 -15.66
N VAL A 141 13.19 -8.89 -15.66
CA VAL A 141 12.08 -8.56 -14.73
C VAL A 141 10.79 -9.20 -15.27
N PRO A 142 10.05 -9.99 -14.47
CA PRO A 142 8.87 -10.74 -14.94
C PRO A 142 7.60 -9.88 -15.02
N PHE A 143 7.66 -8.63 -14.55
CA PHE A 143 6.52 -7.72 -14.53
C PHE A 143 6.21 -7.19 -15.93
N GLN A 144 4.92 -7.03 -16.23
CA GLN A 144 4.41 -6.60 -17.54
C GLN A 144 3.81 -5.18 -17.48
N TRP A 145 3.15 -4.84 -16.37
CA TRP A 145 2.50 -3.55 -16.13
C TRP A 145 2.23 -3.36 -14.62
N VAL A 146 1.78 -2.17 -14.21
CA VAL A 146 1.48 -1.86 -12.81
C VAL A 146 0.06 -1.32 -12.66
N LEU A 147 -0.70 -1.83 -11.70
CA LEU A 147 -1.94 -1.20 -11.23
C LEU A 147 -1.60 -0.33 -10.01
N PHE A 148 -2.04 0.92 -10.03
CA PHE A 148 -1.91 1.87 -8.93
C PHE A 148 -3.31 2.23 -8.46
N ASN A 149 -3.64 1.86 -7.22
CA ASN A 149 -4.95 2.03 -6.62
C ASN A 149 -4.90 3.12 -5.55
N TRP A 150 -5.92 3.99 -5.49
CA TRP A 150 -6.14 4.88 -4.37
C TRP A 150 -7.44 4.50 -3.65
N ASN A 151 -7.32 4.23 -2.34
CA ASN A 151 -8.42 3.75 -1.49
C ASN A 151 -8.73 4.83 -0.44
N PRO A 152 -9.59 5.83 -0.72
CA PRO A 152 -9.80 6.97 0.18
C PRO A 152 -10.42 6.60 1.54
N HIS A 153 -11.18 5.51 1.59
CA HIS A 153 -11.82 4.99 2.79
C HIS A 153 -11.17 3.71 3.33
N GLY A 154 -10.06 3.27 2.72
CA GLY A 154 -9.54 1.92 2.92
C GLY A 154 -10.38 0.85 2.22
N HIS A 155 -10.13 -0.43 2.54
CA HIS A 155 -10.90 -1.57 2.06
C HIS A 155 -10.74 -2.80 2.98
N ASN A 156 -11.45 -3.88 2.65
CA ASN A 156 -11.37 -5.16 3.36
C ASN A 156 -10.01 -5.87 3.20
N PRO A 157 -9.50 -6.62 4.21
CA PRO A 157 -10.21 -6.96 5.45
C PRO A 157 -10.25 -5.84 6.49
N HIS A 158 -11.42 -5.64 7.08
CA HIS A 158 -11.61 -4.76 8.23
C HIS A 158 -10.63 -5.07 9.38
N GLY A 159 -10.21 -4.01 10.06
CA GLY A 159 -9.13 -4.00 11.04
C GLY A 159 -7.73 -4.00 10.43
N ARG A 160 -7.54 -4.16 9.11
CA ARG A 160 -6.21 -4.11 8.46
C ARG A 160 -6.00 -2.94 7.54
N TYR A 161 -6.92 -2.68 6.61
CA TYR A 161 -6.74 -1.71 5.53
C TYR A 161 -7.76 -0.55 5.57
N ASP A 162 -8.45 -0.35 6.71
CA ASP A 162 -9.45 0.73 6.97
C ASP A 162 -8.86 2.16 7.14
N VAL A 163 -7.79 2.50 6.41
CA VAL A 163 -7.21 3.86 6.38
C VAL A 163 -7.01 4.29 4.95
N ALA A 164 -6.97 5.60 4.68
CA ALA A 164 -6.69 6.09 3.34
C ALA A 164 -5.26 5.69 2.90
N HIS A 165 -5.11 4.91 1.83
CA HIS A 165 -3.81 4.38 1.38
C HIS A 165 -3.79 4.12 -0.14
N PHE A 166 -2.60 3.74 -0.64
CA PHE A 166 -2.41 3.30 -2.02
C PHE A 166 -1.94 1.85 -2.07
N ASP A 167 -2.46 1.08 -3.02
CA ASP A 167 -1.87 -0.20 -3.41
C ASP A 167 -1.13 -0.06 -4.73
N VAL A 168 -0.09 -0.88 -4.89
CA VAL A 168 0.75 -0.90 -6.09
C VAL A 168 1.02 -2.34 -6.47
N HIS A 169 0.27 -2.84 -7.45
CA HIS A 169 0.33 -4.22 -7.90
C HIS A 169 1.21 -4.33 -9.15
N PHE A 170 2.35 -5.03 -9.04
CA PHE A 170 3.26 -5.25 -10.16
C PHE A 170 2.91 -6.57 -10.85
N TYR A 171 2.09 -6.49 -11.90
CA TYR A 171 1.52 -7.69 -12.51
C TYR A 171 2.55 -8.50 -13.31
N LEU A 172 2.66 -9.79 -12.99
CA LEU A 172 3.46 -10.81 -13.68
C LEU A 172 2.76 -11.31 -14.96
N VAL A 173 1.45 -11.08 -15.06
CA VAL A 173 0.56 -11.53 -16.14
C VAL A 173 0.06 -10.37 -17.00
N PRO A 174 -0.32 -10.60 -18.27
CA PRO A 174 -0.87 -9.55 -19.10
C PRO A 174 -2.28 -9.16 -18.62
N LYS A 175 -2.77 -7.98 -19.01
CA LYS A 175 -4.01 -7.38 -18.48
C LYS A 175 -5.23 -8.27 -18.67
N GLU A 176 -5.27 -9.04 -19.75
CA GLU A 176 -6.36 -9.93 -20.11
C GLU A 176 -6.58 -11.02 -19.05
N VAL A 177 -5.54 -11.47 -18.36
CA VAL A 177 -5.66 -12.42 -17.23
C VAL A 177 -6.42 -11.77 -16.08
N ARG A 178 -6.08 -10.52 -15.74
CA ARG A 178 -6.80 -9.74 -14.71
C ARG A 178 -8.25 -9.51 -15.10
N THR A 179 -8.51 -9.07 -16.34
CA THR A 179 -9.86 -8.84 -16.87
C THR A 179 -10.72 -10.11 -16.90
N ALA A 180 -10.10 -11.30 -17.00
CA ALA A 180 -10.80 -12.58 -16.94
C ALA A 180 -11.23 -12.99 -15.51
N ILE A 181 -10.69 -12.37 -14.45
CA ILE A 181 -11.13 -12.56 -13.06
C ILE A 181 -12.35 -11.65 -12.84
N ARG A 182 -13.57 -12.19 -12.97
CA ARG A 182 -14.80 -11.40 -12.92
C ARG A 182 -15.21 -11.05 -11.50
N THR A 183 -15.88 -9.92 -11.35
CA THR A 183 -16.61 -9.56 -10.12
C THR A 183 -17.87 -10.44 -9.98
N GLY A 184 -18.30 -10.71 -8.74
CA GLY A 184 -19.52 -11.45 -8.41
C GLY A 184 -19.76 -11.58 -6.91
N GLY A 185 -20.84 -12.24 -6.48
CA GLY A 185 -21.28 -12.24 -5.07
C GLY A 185 -20.53 -13.15 -4.08
N CYS A 186 -19.25 -13.47 -4.30
CA CYS A 186 -18.48 -14.37 -3.42
C CYS A 186 -17.18 -13.75 -2.91
N ALA A 187 -16.77 -14.08 -1.68
CA ALA A 187 -15.55 -13.58 -1.04
C ALA A 187 -15.39 -12.05 -1.15
N LEU A 188 -14.27 -11.53 -1.68
CA LEU A 188 -14.07 -10.09 -1.91
C LEU A 188 -14.60 -9.70 -3.30
N LEU A 189 -15.89 -9.97 -3.49
CA LEU A 189 -16.62 -9.78 -4.74
C LEU A 189 -16.03 -10.50 -5.98
N ILE A 190 -15.48 -11.70 -5.85
CA ILE A 190 -15.13 -12.54 -7.01
C ILE A 190 -16.35 -13.34 -7.51
N ALA A 191 -16.42 -13.62 -8.82
CA ALA A 191 -17.41 -14.54 -9.37
C ALA A 191 -17.35 -15.93 -8.70
N CYS A 192 -18.48 -16.40 -8.19
CA CYS A 192 -18.58 -17.61 -7.39
C CYS A 192 -18.08 -18.88 -8.11
N ASP A 193 -18.23 -18.95 -9.43
CA ASP A 193 -17.72 -20.06 -10.24
C ASP A 193 -16.18 -20.04 -10.40
N GLN A 194 -15.54 -18.91 -10.16
CA GLN A 194 -14.08 -18.72 -10.19
C GLN A 194 -13.41 -18.89 -8.81
N LEU A 195 -14.19 -18.97 -7.73
CA LEU A 195 -13.69 -19.04 -6.35
C LEU A 195 -12.77 -20.25 -6.11
N ALA A 196 -13.12 -21.42 -6.67
CA ALA A 196 -12.31 -22.63 -6.56
C ALA A 196 -10.95 -22.51 -7.29
N ALA A 197 -10.89 -21.74 -8.39
CA ALA A 197 -9.63 -21.48 -9.09
C ALA A 197 -8.76 -20.48 -8.31
N ALA A 198 -9.35 -19.42 -7.75
CA ALA A 198 -8.61 -18.46 -6.92
C ALA A 198 -8.04 -19.10 -5.63
N GLY A 199 -8.76 -20.07 -5.04
CA GLY A 199 -8.29 -20.84 -3.89
C GLY A 199 -7.28 -21.95 -4.19
N LYS A 200 -6.89 -22.19 -5.45
CA LYS A 200 -5.90 -23.23 -5.79
C LYS A 200 -4.52 -22.80 -5.27
N PRO A 201 -3.81 -23.62 -4.47
CA PRO A 201 -2.57 -23.23 -3.86
C PRO A 201 -1.45 -23.03 -4.89
N VAL A 202 -0.66 -21.98 -4.71
CA VAL A 202 0.64 -21.81 -5.36
C VAL A 202 1.56 -22.98 -4.96
N PRO A 203 2.24 -23.66 -5.91
CA PRO A 203 3.20 -24.71 -5.60
C PRO A 203 4.27 -24.24 -4.61
N ALA A 204 4.63 -25.07 -3.64
CA ALA A 204 5.54 -24.71 -2.55
C ALA A 204 6.95 -24.26 -3.03
N ALA A 205 7.37 -24.63 -4.24
CA ALA A 205 8.61 -24.16 -4.86
C ALA A 205 8.57 -22.68 -5.32
N TYR A 206 7.37 -22.11 -5.46
CA TYR A 206 7.13 -20.73 -5.88
C TYR A 206 6.52 -19.87 -4.76
N LEU A 207 5.90 -20.47 -3.75
CA LEU A 207 5.36 -19.75 -2.59
C LEU A 207 6.49 -19.12 -1.75
N PRO A 208 6.55 -17.80 -1.58
CA PRO A 208 7.62 -17.14 -0.84
C PRO A 208 7.61 -17.49 0.65
N ALA A 209 8.79 -17.63 1.26
CA ALA A 209 8.92 -18.05 2.65
C ALA A 209 8.23 -17.05 3.60
N GLY A 210 7.37 -17.56 4.49
CA GLY A 210 6.60 -16.77 5.46
C GLY A 210 5.23 -16.30 4.97
N TYR A 211 4.87 -16.56 3.71
CA TYR A 211 3.55 -16.23 3.16
C TYR A 211 2.53 -17.37 3.38
N PRO A 212 1.24 -17.05 3.57
CA PRO A 212 0.19 -18.06 3.65
C PRO A 212 -0.04 -18.71 2.28
N ALA A 213 -0.58 -19.93 2.28
CA ALA A 213 -1.12 -20.52 1.06
C ALA A 213 -2.33 -19.72 0.55
N SER A 214 -2.57 -19.75 -0.77
CA SER A 214 -3.73 -19.12 -1.40
C SER A 214 -5.04 -19.54 -0.75
N SER A 215 -5.92 -18.57 -0.48
CA SER A 215 -7.20 -18.77 0.19
C SER A 215 -8.32 -18.20 -0.68
N PRO A 216 -9.41 -18.94 -0.94
CA PRO A 216 -10.56 -18.38 -1.65
C PRO A 216 -11.20 -17.20 -0.90
N GLN A 217 -11.04 -17.11 0.42
CA GLN A 217 -11.57 -16.01 1.24
C GLN A 217 -10.81 -14.68 1.02
N THR A 218 -9.59 -14.72 0.47
CA THR A 218 -8.82 -13.51 0.11
C THR A 218 -8.91 -13.18 -1.38
N ALA A 219 -9.79 -13.87 -2.13
CA ALA A 219 -9.97 -13.69 -3.56
C ALA A 219 -10.86 -12.49 -3.89
N GLU A 220 -10.27 -11.49 -4.54
CA GLU A 220 -10.93 -10.26 -5.00
C GLU A 220 -11.30 -10.31 -6.49
N GLY A 221 -12.48 -9.79 -6.82
CA GLY A 221 -12.88 -9.56 -8.21
C GLY A 221 -11.87 -8.68 -8.95
N ALA A 222 -11.50 -9.08 -10.17
CA ALA A 222 -10.45 -8.42 -10.95
C ALA A 222 -9.06 -8.31 -10.28
N MET A 223 -8.73 -9.14 -9.28
CA MET A 223 -7.35 -9.31 -8.78
C MET A 223 -6.95 -10.75 -8.46
N GLY A 224 -7.83 -11.57 -7.86
CA GLY A 224 -7.47 -12.90 -7.36
C GLY A 224 -7.13 -12.91 -5.87
N ALA A 225 -6.49 -13.97 -5.39
CA ALA A 225 -6.21 -14.18 -3.97
C ALA A 225 -5.02 -13.35 -3.48
N HIS A 226 -5.24 -12.57 -2.42
CA HIS A 226 -4.19 -11.81 -1.74
C HIS A 226 -3.51 -12.66 -0.64
N LEU A 227 -2.21 -12.85 -0.75
CA LEU A 227 -1.37 -13.57 0.21
C LEU A 227 -0.66 -12.52 1.08
N ASP A 228 -1.32 -12.10 2.17
CA ASP A 228 -0.76 -11.17 3.16
C ASP A 228 0.00 -11.94 4.24
N SER A 229 1.30 -11.67 4.40
CA SER A 229 2.13 -12.28 5.46
C SER A 229 1.99 -11.60 6.82
N ARG A 230 1.24 -10.49 6.95
CA ARG A 230 1.03 -9.82 8.24
C ARG A 230 0.29 -10.77 9.20
N PRO A 231 0.76 -10.94 10.45
CA PRO A 231 0.06 -11.73 11.45
C PRO A 231 -1.39 -11.26 11.62
N PRO A 232 -2.38 -12.17 11.82
CA PRO A 232 -3.79 -11.78 11.98
C PRO A 232 -4.07 -10.79 13.12
N THR A 233 -3.20 -10.77 14.13
CA THR A 233 -3.21 -9.85 15.28
C THR A 233 -2.65 -8.45 14.97
N THR A 234 -2.09 -8.24 13.77
CA THR A 234 -1.70 -6.91 13.31
C THR A 234 -2.96 -6.13 12.98
N GLY A 235 -3.20 -5.04 13.73
CA GLY A 235 -4.28 -4.10 13.45
C GLY A 235 -4.02 -3.24 12.21
N THR A 236 -4.64 -2.06 12.18
CA THR A 236 -4.67 -1.16 11.02
C THR A 236 -3.28 -0.86 10.46
N LEU A 237 -3.18 -0.74 9.13
CA LEU A 237 -1.97 -0.44 8.39
C LEU A 237 -1.23 0.77 8.99
N SER A 238 0.05 0.57 9.30
CA SER A 238 0.98 1.61 9.74
C SER A 238 2.27 1.44 8.97
N GLY A 239 2.59 2.41 8.09
CA GLY A 239 3.66 2.28 7.12
C GLY A 239 3.23 1.45 5.91
N GLN A 240 4.02 0.43 5.58
CA GLN A 240 3.91 -0.35 4.34
C GLN A 240 3.77 -1.85 4.61
N THR A 241 3.08 -2.56 3.71
CA THR A 241 3.00 -4.02 3.67
C THR A 241 3.62 -4.53 2.36
N PHE A 242 3.86 -5.84 2.27
CA PHE A 242 4.15 -6.52 1.01
C PHE A 242 3.24 -7.75 0.91
N ILE A 243 2.59 -7.91 -0.24
CA ILE A 243 1.57 -8.92 -0.51
C ILE A 243 1.92 -9.56 -1.85
N TYR A 244 1.68 -10.85 -1.99
CA TYR A 244 1.69 -11.54 -3.29
C TYR A 244 0.27 -11.82 -3.76
N GLY A 245 0.03 -11.74 -5.07
CA GLY A 245 -1.24 -12.10 -5.70
C GLY A 245 -1.17 -13.48 -6.33
N ALA A 246 -2.23 -14.28 -6.19
CA ALA A 246 -2.33 -15.59 -6.82
C ALA A 246 -3.68 -15.86 -7.49
N TYR A 247 -3.67 -16.60 -8.60
CA TYR A 247 -4.87 -17.12 -9.23
C TYR A 247 -4.57 -18.45 -9.93
N ALA A 248 -5.49 -19.41 -9.86
CA ALA A 248 -5.36 -20.73 -10.48
C ALA A 248 -4.07 -21.51 -10.13
N GLY A 249 -3.42 -21.19 -9.00
CA GLY A 249 -2.15 -21.78 -8.56
C GLY A 249 -0.89 -21.09 -9.08
N ASP A 250 -1.02 -20.01 -9.84
CA ASP A 250 0.11 -19.19 -10.29
C ASP A 250 0.19 -17.88 -9.50
N LEU A 251 1.39 -17.34 -9.31
CA LEU A 251 1.59 -15.97 -8.82
C LEU A 251 1.36 -14.99 -9.98
N ILE A 252 0.60 -13.92 -9.72
CA ILE A 252 0.14 -12.98 -10.75
C ILE A 252 0.49 -11.51 -10.47
N PHE A 253 0.84 -11.15 -9.23
CA PHE A 253 1.48 -9.89 -8.84
C PHE A 253 2.29 -10.04 -7.54
#